data_AF-A0A6A3ILC4-F1
#
_entry.id   AF-A0A6A3ILC4-F1
#
_cell.length_a   1.000
_cell.length_b   1.000
_cell.length_c   1.000
_cell.angle_alpha   90.00
_cell.angle_beta   90.00
_cell.angle_gamma   90.00
#
_symmetry.space_group_name_H-M   'P 1'
#
loop_
_entity.id
_entity.type
_entity.pdbx_description
1 polymer ?
#
loop_
_entity_poly.entity_id
_entity_poly.type
_entity_poly.pdbx_seq_one_letter_code
_entity_poly.pdbx_strand_id
1 'polypeptide(L)'
;MQVSALVALAAALGSFAAQAAVTSTHQCYVEPGFDYIDNDIGYVASSTADGCCAKCEATTGCKAYSWTDMNGGTCWLKSGRGTIVMNATVQSATMQPLDDSGNFGGCQLDEGIDYVGNDIGSVHMLKPLSCCSACYYFPGCRAFTFTTHNDGTCWLKSAKGPTVVNPAARSAQPYLEAPSCGLEQGVDYVGNDIGSAPASKPGDCCDVCSTTAGCRAFSWTKQNGGTCWLKNRKDGVISKEGVTSA
;
A
#
# COMPACT_ATOMS: atom_id res chain seq x y z
N MET A 1 -6.73 53.57 23.91
CA MET A 1 -7.05 52.28 24.54
C MET A 1 -7.63 51.37 23.46
N GLN A 2 -6.90 50.29 23.20
CA GLN A 2 -7.25 49.03 22.50
C GLN A 2 -8.02 49.08 21.18
N VAL A 3 -7.29 48.81 20.09
CA VAL A 3 -7.82 48.24 18.84
C VAL A 3 -7.79 46.72 18.99
N SER A 4 -8.97 46.09 18.89
CA SER A 4 -9.18 44.66 19.02
C SER A 4 -8.43 43.86 17.95
N ALA A 5 -7.59 42.92 18.39
CA ALA A 5 -6.94 41.95 17.52
C ALA A 5 -7.92 40.80 17.21
N LEU A 6 -8.20 40.58 15.93
CA LEU A 6 -8.84 39.36 15.44
C LEU A 6 -7.85 38.21 15.59
N VAL A 7 -8.13 37.29 16.50
CA VAL A 7 -7.41 36.01 16.60
C VAL A 7 -7.98 35.10 15.51
N ALA A 8 -7.21 34.89 14.44
CA ALA A 8 -7.49 33.85 13.47
C ALA A 8 -7.20 32.49 14.12
N LEU A 9 -8.23 31.67 14.34
CA LEU A 9 -8.06 30.26 14.68
C LEU A 9 -7.50 29.56 13.43
N ALA A 10 -6.19 29.34 13.38
CA ALA A 10 -5.61 28.40 12.44
C ALA A 10 -6.00 26.99 12.91
N ALA A 11 -6.94 26.36 12.22
CA ALA A 11 -7.14 24.93 12.33
C ALA A 11 -5.85 24.26 11.85
N ALA A 12 -5.05 23.77 12.78
CA ALA A 12 -3.93 22.90 12.46
C ALA A 12 -4.52 21.63 11.82
N LEU A 13 -4.42 21.53 10.49
CA LEU A 13 -4.51 20.25 9.80
C LEU A 13 -3.28 19.46 10.24
N GLY A 14 -3.39 18.78 11.38
CA GLY A 14 -2.41 17.79 11.79
C GLY A 14 -2.36 16.74 10.70
N SER A 15 -1.18 16.57 10.09
CA SER A 15 -0.92 15.41 9.26
C SER A 15 -1.26 14.17 10.08
N PHE A 16 -2.32 13.46 9.71
CA PHE A 16 -2.66 12.16 10.27
C PHE A 16 -1.61 11.17 9.78
N ALA A 17 -0.41 11.23 10.34
CA ALA A 17 0.54 10.15 10.19
C ALA A 17 -0.06 8.94 10.91
N ALA A 18 -0.65 8.03 10.14
CA ALA A 18 -0.98 6.68 10.61
C ALA A 18 0.35 6.04 11.01
N GLN A 19 0.68 6.10 12.29
CA GLN A 19 1.85 5.44 12.83
C GLN A 19 1.56 3.94 12.85
N ALA A 20 2.50 3.18 12.30
CA ALA A 20 2.42 1.73 12.26
C ALA A 20 3.32 1.16 13.36
N ALA A 21 2.76 0.32 14.21
CA ALA A 21 3.53 -0.47 15.15
C ALA A 21 4.09 -1.71 14.44
N VAL A 22 5.35 -2.03 14.69
CA VAL A 22 6.07 -3.12 14.02
C VAL A 22 6.64 -4.06 15.08
N THR A 23 6.51 -5.36 14.87
CA THR A 23 7.07 -6.41 15.72
C THR A 23 8.06 -7.27 14.93
N SER A 24 8.46 -8.43 15.48
CA SER A 24 9.38 -9.33 14.77
C SER A 24 8.76 -10.03 13.56
N THR A 25 7.44 -10.30 13.58
CA THR A 25 6.77 -11.03 12.50
C THR A 25 5.49 -10.36 11.99
N HIS A 26 5.01 -9.30 12.63
CA HIS A 26 3.79 -8.61 12.24
C HIS A 26 3.90 -7.09 12.32
N GLN A 27 3.03 -6.43 11.58
CA GLN A 27 2.84 -4.99 11.59
C GLN A 27 1.36 -4.65 11.78
N CYS A 28 1.13 -3.55 12.48
CA CYS A 28 -0.20 -3.06 12.76
C CYS A 28 -0.29 -1.59 12.35
N TYR A 29 -1.10 -1.31 11.33
CA TYR A 29 -1.48 0.07 10.98
C TYR A 29 -2.60 0.51 11.91
N VAL A 30 -2.28 1.41 12.84
CA VAL A 30 -3.28 1.94 13.77
C VAL A 30 -4.13 2.96 13.02
N GLU A 31 -5.38 2.61 12.75
CA GLU A 31 -6.37 3.51 12.17
C GLU A 31 -7.22 4.15 13.29
N PRO A 32 -7.13 5.48 13.49
CA PRO A 32 -7.92 6.18 14.48
C PRO A 32 -9.37 6.35 14.00
N GLY A 33 -10.31 6.35 14.93
CA GLY A 33 -11.72 6.64 14.64
C GLY A 33 -12.55 5.43 14.19
N PHE A 34 -11.95 4.24 14.19
CA PHE A 34 -12.59 2.99 13.80
C PHE A 34 -12.54 1.99 14.94
N ASP A 35 -13.69 1.42 15.26
CA ASP A 35 -13.86 0.36 16.25
C ASP A 35 -14.19 -0.95 15.54
N TYR A 36 -13.41 -1.98 15.83
CA TYR A 36 -13.73 -3.33 15.39
C TYR A 36 -14.64 -3.91 16.46
N ILE A 37 -15.89 -4.17 16.11
CA ILE A 37 -16.84 -4.74 17.07
C ILE A 37 -16.89 -6.26 16.90
N ASP A 38 -17.19 -6.93 18.02
CA ASP A 38 -17.21 -8.38 18.17
C ASP A 38 -15.84 -9.06 17.97
N ASN A 39 -15.84 -10.40 17.95
CA ASN A 39 -14.65 -11.26 17.80
C ASN A 39 -13.60 -11.12 18.91
N ASP A 40 -13.94 -10.52 20.05
CA ASP A 40 -13.05 -10.42 21.20
C ASP A 40 -12.66 -11.80 21.72
N ILE A 41 -11.35 -12.01 21.87
CA ILE A 41 -10.76 -13.23 22.44
C ILE A 41 -10.07 -12.96 23.78
N GLY A 42 -10.02 -11.69 24.19
CA GLY A 42 -9.44 -11.27 25.45
C GLY A 42 -9.09 -9.79 25.44
N TYR A 43 -8.51 -9.31 26.54
CA TYR A 43 -8.03 -7.94 26.65
C TYR A 43 -6.73 -7.88 27.43
N VAL A 44 -5.96 -6.82 27.21
CA VAL A 44 -4.67 -6.60 27.87
C VAL A 44 -4.35 -5.11 27.95
N ALA A 45 -3.74 -4.67 29.05
CA ALA A 45 -3.38 -3.27 29.24
C ALA A 45 -2.25 -2.84 28.27
N SER A 46 -2.37 -1.64 27.70
CA SER A 46 -1.33 -0.97 26.91
C SER A 46 -1.52 0.54 26.99
N SER A 47 -0.50 1.30 27.34
CA SER A 47 -0.57 2.76 27.41
C SER A 47 -0.76 3.45 26.06
N THR A 48 -0.46 2.75 24.96
CA THR A 48 -0.63 3.26 23.59
C THR A 48 -1.29 2.21 22.70
N ALA A 49 -1.97 2.65 21.65
CA ALA A 49 -2.53 1.78 20.62
C ALA A 49 -1.43 0.98 19.89
N ASP A 50 -0.26 1.58 19.67
CA ASP A 50 0.89 0.89 19.07
C ASP A 50 1.37 -0.29 19.92
N GLY A 51 1.36 -0.14 21.25
CA GLY A 51 1.76 -1.21 22.17
C GLY A 51 0.87 -2.45 22.12
N CYS A 52 -0.33 -2.36 21.51
CA CYS A 52 -1.21 -3.51 21.32
C CYS A 52 -0.70 -4.49 20.26
N CYS A 53 0.13 -4.05 19.31
CA CYS A 53 0.60 -4.91 18.23
C CYS A 53 1.41 -6.11 18.74
N ALA A 54 2.42 -5.85 19.58
CA ALA A 54 3.24 -6.90 20.20
C ALA A 54 2.42 -7.80 21.14
N LYS A 55 1.41 -7.24 21.81
CA LYS A 55 0.52 -8.01 22.70
C LYS A 55 -0.40 -8.94 21.93
N CYS A 56 -0.92 -8.48 20.78
CA CYS A 56 -1.70 -9.31 19.89
C CYS A 56 -0.83 -10.41 19.26
N GLU A 57 0.38 -10.11 18.81
CA GLU A 57 1.32 -11.14 18.29
C GLU A 57 1.60 -12.25 19.31
N ALA A 58 1.77 -11.88 20.59
CA ALA A 58 1.99 -12.85 21.66
C ALA A 58 0.74 -13.66 22.05
N THR A 59 -0.44 -13.30 21.56
CA THR A 59 -1.72 -13.92 21.93
C THR A 59 -2.18 -14.88 20.85
N THR A 60 -2.26 -16.17 21.18
CA THR A 60 -2.72 -17.21 20.25
C THR A 60 -4.11 -16.88 19.71
N GLY A 61 -4.23 -16.84 18.38
CA GLY A 61 -5.48 -16.56 17.69
C GLY A 61 -5.79 -15.08 17.49
N CYS A 62 -4.98 -14.15 18.01
CA CYS A 62 -5.18 -12.73 17.78
C CYS A 62 -4.76 -12.34 16.36
N LYS A 63 -5.66 -11.68 15.64
CA LYS A 63 -5.45 -11.19 14.27
C LYS A 63 -5.82 -9.72 14.11
N ALA A 64 -6.40 -9.10 15.14
CA ALA A 64 -6.71 -7.68 15.19
C ALA A 64 -6.84 -7.21 16.63
N TYR A 65 -6.85 -5.90 16.85
CA TYR A 65 -7.20 -5.32 18.13
C TYR A 65 -7.92 -3.99 17.95
N SER A 66 -8.66 -3.59 18.98
CA SER A 66 -9.15 -2.23 19.17
C SER A 66 -8.64 -1.71 20.50
N TRP A 67 -8.03 -0.54 20.49
CA TRP A 67 -7.49 0.12 21.68
C TRP A 67 -8.40 1.26 22.11
N THR A 68 -8.59 1.36 23.42
CA THR A 68 -9.34 2.44 24.09
C THR A 68 -8.53 2.98 25.25
N ASP A 69 -8.84 4.20 25.70
CA ASP A 69 -8.24 4.82 26.89
C ASP A 69 -8.75 4.23 28.23
N MET A 70 -9.64 3.23 28.17
CA MET A 70 -10.19 2.56 29.34
C MET A 70 -9.09 2.03 30.26
N ASN A 71 -9.19 2.32 31.56
CA ASN A 71 -8.24 1.91 32.61
C ASN A 71 -6.78 2.36 32.34
N GLY A 72 -6.58 3.51 31.70
CA GLY A 72 -5.24 3.99 31.34
C GLY A 72 -4.69 3.36 30.06
N GLY A 73 -5.55 2.69 29.29
CA GLY A 73 -5.23 2.08 28.00
C GLY A 73 -5.46 0.57 27.99
N THR A 74 -6.41 0.13 27.17
CA THR A 74 -6.81 -1.29 27.04
C THR A 74 -6.85 -1.70 25.57
N CYS A 75 -6.14 -2.78 25.24
CA CYS A 75 -6.24 -3.49 23.97
C CYS A 75 -7.31 -4.58 24.07
N TRP A 76 -8.36 -4.47 23.29
CA TRP A 76 -9.36 -5.51 23.07
C TRP A 76 -8.90 -6.39 21.91
N LEU A 77 -8.33 -7.55 22.25
CA LEU A 77 -7.71 -8.49 21.31
C LEU A 77 -8.78 -9.31 20.60
N LYS A 78 -8.64 -9.47 19.28
CA LYS A 78 -9.69 -10.05 18.44
C LYS A 78 -9.16 -11.14 17.53
N SER A 79 -10.02 -12.11 17.24
CA SER A 79 -9.73 -13.19 16.28
C SER A 79 -9.73 -12.74 14.82
N GLY A 80 -10.15 -11.51 14.53
CA GLY A 80 -10.16 -10.89 13.21
C GLY A 80 -10.72 -9.47 13.22
N ARG A 81 -10.62 -8.76 12.07
CA ARG A 81 -11.09 -7.37 11.90
C ARG A 81 -12.59 -7.19 12.16
N GLY A 82 -13.40 -8.21 11.85
CA GLY A 82 -14.84 -8.19 12.12
C GLY A 82 -15.60 -7.03 11.44
N THR A 83 -16.71 -6.66 12.05
CA THR A 83 -17.52 -5.51 11.65
C THR A 83 -16.87 -4.22 12.16
N ILE A 84 -16.88 -3.16 11.35
CA ILE A 84 -16.27 -1.88 11.69
C ILE A 84 -17.36 -0.84 11.90
N VAL A 85 -17.25 -0.08 12.99
CA VAL A 85 -18.09 1.10 13.23
C VAL A 85 -17.23 2.33 13.47
N MET A 86 -17.78 3.50 13.15
CA MET A 86 -17.11 4.78 13.42
C MET A 86 -17.16 5.06 14.92
N ASN A 87 -16.00 5.24 15.54
CA ASN A 87 -15.88 5.66 16.92
C ASN A 87 -14.59 6.46 17.13
N ALA A 88 -14.72 7.77 17.31
CA ALA A 88 -13.60 8.72 17.38
C ALA A 88 -12.62 8.45 18.54
N THR A 89 -13.03 7.70 19.57
CA THR A 89 -12.18 7.41 20.74
C THR A 89 -11.44 6.08 20.64
N VAL A 90 -11.69 5.30 19.59
CA VAL A 90 -11.10 3.97 19.39
C VAL A 90 -10.03 4.03 18.32
N GLN A 91 -8.96 3.26 18.52
CA GLN A 91 -7.90 3.09 17.54
C GLN A 91 -7.72 1.59 17.28
N SER A 92 -7.93 1.14 16.05
CA SER A 92 -7.90 -0.29 15.73
C SER A 92 -6.79 -0.62 14.76
N ALA A 93 -6.35 -1.88 14.77
CA ALA A 93 -5.40 -2.38 13.78
C ALA A 93 -5.58 -3.87 13.55
N THR A 94 -5.19 -4.31 12.35
CA THR A 94 -5.09 -5.73 12.00
C THR A 94 -3.64 -6.16 12.03
N MET A 95 -3.40 -7.42 12.41
CA MET A 95 -2.08 -8.04 12.34
C MET A 95 -1.76 -8.34 10.88
N GLN A 96 -0.83 -7.60 10.31
CA GLN A 96 -0.34 -7.80 8.96
C GLN A 96 0.99 -8.56 9.01
N PRO A 97 1.15 -9.70 8.31
CA PRO A 97 2.41 -10.42 8.30
C PRO A 97 3.55 -9.55 7.78
N LEU A 98 4.68 -9.56 8.48
CA LEU A 98 5.96 -9.08 7.95
C LEU A 98 6.55 -10.21 7.10
N ASP A 99 6.34 -10.11 5.79
CA ASP A 99 6.95 -11.05 4.85
C ASP A 99 8.47 -10.80 4.75
N ASP A 100 9.26 -11.72 5.30
CA ASP A 100 10.72 -11.83 5.12
C ASP A 100 11.11 -12.67 3.89
N SER A 101 10.15 -13.33 3.23
CA SER A 101 10.36 -14.29 2.15
C SER A 101 10.56 -13.67 0.77
N GLY A 102 10.54 -12.33 0.65
CA GLY A 102 10.87 -11.62 -0.59
C GLY A 102 9.95 -11.97 -1.76
N ASN A 103 8.79 -12.54 -1.48
CA ASN A 103 7.87 -13.05 -2.50
C ASN A 103 6.43 -12.53 -2.28
N PHE A 104 6.31 -11.30 -1.78
CA PHE A 104 5.09 -10.53 -1.88
C PHE A 104 4.89 -10.09 -3.34
N GLY A 105 4.38 -11.02 -4.16
CA GLY A 105 3.69 -10.74 -5.42
C GLY A 105 4.41 -9.82 -6.41
N GLY A 106 5.73 -9.87 -6.55
CA GLY A 106 6.45 -9.11 -7.58
C GLY A 106 7.01 -7.74 -7.15
N CYS A 107 7.12 -7.46 -5.85
CA CYS A 107 7.85 -6.28 -5.38
C CYS A 107 9.36 -6.45 -5.60
N GLN A 108 9.91 -5.78 -6.62
CA GLN A 108 11.36 -5.78 -6.93
C GLN A 108 11.95 -4.43 -6.55
N LEU A 109 13.01 -4.45 -5.73
CA LEU A 109 13.66 -3.23 -5.26
C LEU A 109 14.60 -2.65 -6.33
N ASP A 110 14.42 -1.37 -6.64
CA ASP A 110 15.43 -0.54 -7.30
C ASP A 110 16.47 -0.13 -6.25
N GLU A 111 17.61 -0.81 -6.27
CA GLU A 111 18.73 -0.60 -5.34
C GLU A 111 19.42 0.76 -5.58
N GLY A 112 19.55 1.58 -4.55
CA GLY A 112 20.27 2.86 -4.64
C GLY A 112 19.52 3.94 -5.42
N ILE A 113 18.20 3.79 -5.55
CA ILE A 113 17.32 4.72 -6.29
C ILE A 113 16.26 5.28 -5.35
N ASP A 114 16.08 6.59 -5.39
CA ASP A 114 14.98 7.32 -4.76
C ASP A 114 13.95 7.73 -5.81
N TYR A 115 12.69 7.39 -5.60
CA TYR A 115 11.57 7.96 -6.33
C TYR A 115 11.19 9.29 -5.67
N VAL A 116 11.35 10.42 -6.36
CA VAL A 116 11.17 11.74 -5.75
C VAL A 116 9.71 12.19 -5.83
N GLY A 117 9.17 12.64 -4.69
CA GLY A 117 7.84 13.23 -4.58
C GLY A 117 6.69 12.22 -4.58
N ASN A 118 5.46 12.74 -4.73
CA ASN A 118 4.19 11.99 -4.66
C ASN A 118 3.93 11.30 -3.31
N ASP A 119 4.59 11.71 -2.23
CA ASP A 119 4.41 11.14 -0.90
C ASP A 119 2.99 11.39 -0.37
N ILE A 120 2.30 10.32 -0.02
CA ILE A 120 0.95 10.33 0.56
C ILE A 120 0.93 9.90 2.03
N GLY A 121 2.08 9.47 2.54
CA GLY A 121 2.26 9.05 3.92
C GLY A 121 3.63 8.43 4.11
N SER A 122 3.97 8.15 5.36
CA SER A 122 5.16 7.37 5.67
C SER A 122 4.89 6.45 6.85
N VAL A 123 5.61 5.33 6.86
CA VAL A 123 5.57 4.36 7.94
C VAL A 123 6.98 3.92 8.29
N HIS A 124 7.25 3.73 9.57
CA HIS A 124 8.54 3.22 10.02
C HIS A 124 8.64 1.72 9.71
N MET A 125 9.78 1.30 9.16
CA MET A 125 10.10 -0.12 8.92
C MET A 125 11.57 -0.37 9.14
N LEU A 126 11.92 -1.59 9.55
CA LEU A 126 13.31 -1.98 9.72
C LEU A 126 13.97 -2.46 8.42
N LYS A 127 13.18 -2.89 7.43
CA LYS A 127 13.67 -3.49 6.19
C LYS A 127 12.96 -2.87 4.97
N PRO A 128 13.68 -2.63 3.85
CA PRO A 128 13.10 -2.12 2.62
C PRO A 128 11.94 -2.96 2.06
N LEU A 129 12.07 -4.29 2.06
CA LEU A 129 11.02 -5.18 1.54
C LEU A 129 9.72 -5.08 2.35
N SER A 130 9.77 -4.72 3.63
CA SER A 130 8.57 -4.52 4.44
C SER A 130 7.71 -3.36 3.91
N CYS A 131 8.30 -2.37 3.23
CA CYS A 131 7.56 -1.28 2.59
C CYS A 131 6.60 -1.77 1.49
N CYS A 132 6.84 -2.94 0.89
CA CYS A 132 5.95 -3.54 -0.09
C CYS A 132 4.58 -3.85 0.51
N SER A 133 4.57 -4.48 1.70
CA SER A 133 3.35 -4.74 2.47
C SER A 133 2.65 -3.42 2.83
N ALA A 134 3.40 -2.43 3.33
CA ALA A 134 2.82 -1.14 3.63
C ALA A 134 2.14 -0.49 2.46
N CYS A 135 2.82 -0.40 1.32
CA CYS A 135 2.23 0.21 0.16
C CYS A 135 1.08 -0.63 -0.42
N TYR A 136 1.09 -1.95 -0.24
CA TYR A 136 -0.04 -2.79 -0.64
C TYR A 136 -1.32 -2.49 0.16
N TYR A 137 -1.19 -2.29 1.47
CA TYR A 137 -2.32 -2.04 2.35
C TYR A 137 -2.66 -0.56 2.56
N PHE A 138 -1.81 0.36 2.11
CA PHE A 138 -2.04 1.80 2.24
C PHE A 138 -2.88 2.31 1.06
N PRO A 139 -4.13 2.77 1.29
CA PRO A 139 -5.00 3.21 0.20
C PRO A 139 -4.35 4.27 -0.69
N GLY A 140 -4.33 4.00 -1.99
CA GLY A 140 -3.77 4.91 -2.99
C GLY A 140 -2.26 4.88 -3.12
N CYS A 141 -1.53 4.05 -2.36
CA CYS A 141 -0.11 3.85 -2.58
C CYS A 141 0.11 3.03 -3.87
N ARG A 142 1.08 3.45 -4.68
CA ARG A 142 1.48 2.82 -5.95
C ARG A 142 3.00 2.69 -6.10
N ALA A 143 3.75 3.30 -5.21
CA ALA A 143 5.19 3.21 -5.14
C ALA A 143 5.66 3.54 -3.71
N PHE A 144 6.88 3.17 -3.37
CA PHE A 144 7.53 3.67 -2.15
C PHE A 144 9.02 3.93 -2.39
N THR A 145 9.60 4.77 -1.55
CA THR A 145 11.05 4.82 -1.30
C THR A 145 11.28 4.44 0.16
N PHE A 146 12.12 3.46 0.45
CA PHE A 146 12.68 3.24 1.77
C PHE A 146 13.98 4.03 1.93
N THR A 147 14.17 4.71 3.07
CA THR A 147 15.45 5.31 3.46
C THR A 147 15.78 4.95 4.91
N THR A 148 17.04 5.13 5.30
CA THR A 148 17.49 4.95 6.70
C THR A 148 17.11 6.11 7.63
N HIS A 149 16.16 6.96 7.22
CA HIS A 149 15.66 8.03 8.07
C HIS A 149 14.93 7.45 9.29
N ASN A 150 15.22 7.96 10.49
CA ASN A 150 14.68 7.48 11.77
C ASN A 150 14.75 5.95 11.92
N ASP A 151 15.92 5.37 11.68
CA ASP A 151 16.18 3.91 11.73
C ASP A 151 15.38 3.08 10.71
N GLY A 152 14.69 3.74 9.78
CA GLY A 152 14.06 3.15 8.61
C GLY A 152 12.66 3.72 8.35
N THR A 153 12.51 4.43 7.23
CA THR A 153 11.25 5.06 6.84
C THR A 153 10.85 4.63 5.43
N CYS A 154 9.65 4.10 5.28
CA CYS A 154 8.98 3.92 4.00
C CYS A 154 8.18 5.17 3.67
N TRP A 155 8.61 5.88 2.66
CA TRP A 155 7.89 7.00 2.06
C TRP A 155 6.91 6.44 1.02
N LEU A 156 5.65 6.33 1.39
CA LEU A 156 4.56 5.76 0.58
C LEU A 156 4.06 6.80 -0.41
N LYS A 157 3.91 6.43 -1.68
CA LYS A 157 3.68 7.37 -2.77
C LYS A 157 2.48 6.99 -3.63
N SER A 158 1.75 7.99 -4.11
CA SER A 158 0.62 7.78 -5.03
C SER A 158 1.03 7.40 -6.44
N ALA A 159 2.29 7.61 -6.84
CA ALA A 159 2.85 7.23 -8.13
C ALA A 159 4.38 7.17 -8.08
N LYS A 160 5.00 6.46 -9.03
CA LYS A 160 6.46 6.55 -9.25
C LYS A 160 6.81 7.92 -9.81
N GLY A 161 7.52 8.73 -9.02
CA GLY A 161 8.06 10.02 -9.45
C GLY A 161 9.37 9.89 -10.25
N PRO A 162 10.01 11.02 -10.60
CA PRO A 162 11.36 11.04 -11.16
C PRO A 162 12.34 10.30 -10.27
N THR A 163 13.31 9.61 -10.87
CA THR A 163 14.29 8.81 -10.12
C THR A 163 15.59 9.57 -9.91
N VAL A 164 16.12 9.56 -8.69
CA VAL A 164 17.44 10.11 -8.35
C VAL A 164 18.31 9.01 -7.76
N VAL A 165 19.60 9.01 -8.10
CA VAL A 165 20.57 8.09 -7.50
C VAL A 165 20.79 8.49 -6.04
N ASN A 166 20.47 7.59 -5.13
CA ASN A 166 20.69 7.72 -3.70
C ASN A 166 21.08 6.34 -3.14
N PRO A 167 22.36 6.07 -2.85
CA PRO A 167 22.83 4.76 -2.41
C PRO A 167 22.13 4.23 -1.13
N ALA A 168 21.57 5.11 -0.30
CA ALA A 168 20.84 4.76 0.91
C ALA A 168 19.33 4.50 0.68
N ALA A 169 18.84 4.74 -0.54
CA ALA A 169 17.44 4.54 -0.89
C ALA A 169 17.20 3.15 -1.50
N ARG A 170 16.02 2.59 -1.25
CA ARG A 170 15.51 1.39 -1.91
C ARG A 170 14.07 1.65 -2.29
N SER A 171 13.80 1.75 -3.59
CA SER A 171 12.45 2.06 -4.05
C SER A 171 11.81 0.84 -4.68
N ALA A 172 10.49 0.79 -4.69
CA ALA A 172 9.79 -0.17 -5.55
C ALA A 172 8.40 0.34 -5.88
N GLN A 173 7.83 -0.27 -6.91
CA GLN A 173 6.39 -0.28 -7.12
C GLN A 173 5.93 -1.67 -6.68
N PRO A 174 5.23 -1.80 -5.53
CA PRO A 174 4.58 -3.06 -5.21
C PRO A 174 3.60 -3.32 -6.31
N TYR A 175 3.70 -4.50 -6.86
CA TYR A 175 2.98 -4.86 -8.05
C TYR A 175 1.52 -5.13 -7.66
N LEU A 176 0.71 -4.07 -7.65
CA LEU A 176 -0.62 -4.13 -7.03
C LEU A 176 -1.65 -4.92 -7.82
N GLU A 177 -1.36 -5.28 -9.06
CA GLU A 177 -2.22 -6.18 -9.82
C GLU A 177 -1.42 -7.43 -10.12
N ALA A 178 -1.76 -8.55 -9.48
CA ALA A 178 -1.24 -9.84 -9.90
C ALA A 178 -1.41 -9.94 -11.43
N PRO A 179 -0.37 -10.30 -12.20
CA PRO A 179 -0.50 -10.49 -13.63
C PRO A 179 -1.67 -11.45 -13.87
N SER A 180 -2.78 -10.93 -14.37
CA SER A 180 -3.97 -11.70 -14.63
C SER A 180 -4.32 -11.53 -16.09
N CYS A 181 -4.80 -12.59 -16.73
CA CYS A 181 -5.31 -12.51 -18.10
C CYS A 181 -6.78 -12.09 -18.14
N GLY A 182 -7.25 -11.35 -17.13
CA GLY A 182 -8.63 -10.85 -17.05
C GLY A 182 -8.85 -9.74 -18.06
N LEU A 183 -9.51 -10.04 -19.18
CA LEU A 183 -9.69 -9.09 -20.28
C LEU A 183 -10.71 -7.99 -19.94
N GLU A 184 -10.27 -6.74 -19.95
CA GLU A 184 -11.08 -5.52 -19.85
C GLU A 184 -11.42 -5.01 -21.27
N GLN A 185 -12.65 -5.27 -21.73
CA GLN A 185 -13.10 -4.81 -23.06
C GLN A 185 -13.47 -3.33 -23.07
N GLY A 186 -13.08 -2.62 -24.13
CA GLY A 186 -13.35 -1.19 -24.28
C GLY A 186 -12.47 -0.31 -23.39
N VAL A 187 -11.39 -0.87 -22.86
CA VAL A 187 -10.45 -0.21 -21.95
C VAL A 187 -9.08 -0.17 -22.61
N ASP A 188 -8.45 1.01 -22.58
CA ASP A 188 -7.06 1.21 -23.01
C ASP A 188 -6.21 1.65 -21.83
N TYR A 189 -5.21 0.85 -21.50
CA TYR A 189 -4.14 1.26 -20.60
C TYR A 189 -3.21 2.21 -21.36
N VAL A 190 -3.15 3.47 -20.96
CA VAL A 190 -2.41 4.49 -21.71
C VAL A 190 -0.96 4.60 -21.24
N GLY A 191 -0.03 4.60 -22.21
CA GLY A 191 1.40 4.74 -21.98
C GLY A 191 2.08 3.47 -21.48
N ASN A 192 3.31 3.63 -21.01
CA ASN A 192 4.16 2.56 -20.43
C ASN A 192 4.49 1.40 -21.38
N ASP A 193 4.33 1.60 -22.69
CA ASP A 193 4.70 0.62 -23.70
C ASP A 193 6.20 0.35 -23.67
N ILE A 194 6.55 -0.93 -23.58
CA ILE A 194 7.93 -1.44 -23.66
C ILE A 194 8.18 -2.22 -24.94
N GLY A 195 7.14 -2.44 -25.74
CA GLY A 195 7.22 -3.16 -27.00
C GLY A 195 5.85 -3.50 -27.54
N SER A 196 5.83 -4.21 -28.66
CA SER A 196 4.60 -4.75 -29.22
C SER A 196 4.84 -6.11 -29.85
N ALA A 197 3.78 -6.90 -29.99
CA ALA A 197 3.82 -8.21 -30.62
C ALA A 197 2.52 -8.49 -31.40
N PRO A 198 2.58 -9.24 -32.50
CA PRO A 198 1.38 -9.68 -33.19
C PRO A 198 0.58 -10.68 -32.34
N ALA A 199 -0.74 -10.55 -32.35
CA ALA A 199 -1.65 -11.46 -31.65
C ALA A 199 -3.04 -11.45 -32.28
N SER A 200 -3.56 -12.63 -32.62
CA SER A 200 -4.82 -12.75 -33.34
C SER A 200 -6.06 -12.36 -32.52
N LYS A 201 -5.97 -12.53 -31.20
CA LYS A 201 -7.02 -12.19 -30.23
C LYS A 201 -6.41 -11.64 -28.94
N PRO A 202 -7.16 -10.85 -28.14
CA PRO A 202 -6.64 -10.26 -26.90
C PRO A 202 -6.07 -11.28 -25.91
N GLY A 203 -6.66 -12.47 -25.82
CA GLY A 203 -6.19 -13.53 -24.93
C GLY A 203 -4.76 -14.00 -25.23
N ASP A 204 -4.33 -13.97 -26.50
CA ASP A 204 -2.97 -14.38 -26.89
C ASP A 204 -1.92 -13.42 -26.33
N CYS A 205 -2.28 -12.17 -26.03
CA CYS A 205 -1.36 -11.19 -25.46
C CYS A 205 -0.89 -11.55 -24.05
N CYS A 206 -1.64 -12.37 -23.33
CA CYS A 206 -1.23 -12.76 -21.98
C CYS A 206 -0.01 -13.68 -22.02
N ASP A 207 0.01 -14.64 -22.94
CA ASP A 207 1.16 -15.54 -23.12
C ASP A 207 2.40 -14.77 -23.58
N VAL A 208 2.21 -13.80 -24.48
CA VAL A 208 3.30 -12.92 -24.91
C VAL A 208 3.81 -12.07 -23.76
N CYS A 209 2.92 -11.44 -22.99
CA CYS A 209 3.33 -10.57 -21.90
C CYS A 209 4.02 -11.36 -20.77
N SER A 210 3.49 -12.53 -20.39
CA SER A 210 4.08 -13.37 -19.34
C SER A 210 5.49 -13.86 -19.66
N THR A 211 5.84 -13.98 -20.94
CA THR A 211 7.18 -14.39 -21.41
C THR A 211 8.09 -13.23 -21.79
N THR A 212 7.56 -12.00 -21.84
CA THR A 212 8.34 -10.80 -22.14
C THR A 212 8.90 -10.19 -20.87
N ALA A 213 10.23 -10.15 -20.76
CA ALA A 213 10.90 -9.55 -19.60
C ALA A 213 10.43 -8.11 -19.37
N GLY A 214 9.93 -7.83 -18.16
CA GLY A 214 9.41 -6.52 -17.79
C GLY A 214 8.00 -6.22 -18.32
N CYS A 215 7.34 -7.11 -19.04
CA CYS A 215 5.93 -6.94 -19.39
C CYS A 215 5.01 -7.36 -18.25
N ARG A 216 4.07 -6.46 -17.97
CA ARG A 216 3.30 -6.41 -16.75
C ARG A 216 1.81 -6.15 -16.97
N ALA A 217 1.48 -5.59 -18.12
CA ALA A 217 0.14 -5.36 -18.63
C ALA A 217 0.19 -5.27 -20.17
N PHE A 218 -0.95 -5.31 -20.84
CA PHE A 218 -1.02 -5.03 -22.27
C PHE A 218 -2.32 -4.30 -22.66
N SER A 219 -2.29 -3.64 -23.82
CA SER A 219 -3.51 -3.26 -24.55
C SER A 219 -3.49 -3.94 -25.90
N TRP A 220 -4.53 -4.68 -26.27
CA TRP A 220 -4.67 -5.28 -27.60
C TRP A 220 -5.55 -4.41 -28.49
N THR A 221 -5.16 -4.25 -29.76
CA THR A 221 -5.96 -3.59 -30.79
C THR A 221 -6.01 -4.44 -32.06
N LYS A 222 -7.01 -4.19 -32.93
CA LYS A 222 -7.11 -4.84 -34.25
C LYS A 222 -6.06 -4.39 -35.28
N GLN A 223 -5.12 -3.53 -34.87
CA GLN A 223 -4.10 -3.00 -35.78
C GLN A 223 -3.23 -4.11 -36.34
N ASN A 224 -2.94 -4.06 -37.64
CA ASN A 224 -2.12 -5.05 -38.36
C ASN A 224 -2.62 -6.51 -38.25
N GLY A 225 -3.94 -6.70 -38.15
CA GLY A 225 -4.52 -8.04 -37.94
C GLY A 225 -4.54 -8.49 -36.47
N GLY A 226 -4.11 -7.61 -35.55
CA GLY A 226 -4.09 -7.83 -34.12
C GLY A 226 -2.70 -7.57 -33.53
N THR A 227 -2.61 -6.61 -32.62
CA THR A 227 -1.35 -6.19 -31.99
C THR A 227 -1.52 -6.07 -30.48
N CYS A 228 -0.64 -6.71 -29.72
CA CYS A 228 -0.43 -6.45 -28.29
C CYS A 228 0.55 -5.32 -28.10
N TRP A 229 0.13 -4.28 -27.38
CA TRP A 229 0.98 -3.21 -26.89
C TRP A 229 1.40 -3.57 -25.47
N LEU A 230 2.61 -4.12 -25.34
CA LEU A 230 3.16 -4.68 -24.11
C LEU A 230 3.65 -3.55 -23.21
N LYS A 231 3.27 -3.58 -21.93
CA LYS A 231 3.52 -2.47 -21.00
C LYS A 231 4.20 -2.95 -19.74
N ASN A 232 5.03 -2.08 -19.15
CA ASN A 232 5.67 -2.40 -17.87
C ASN A 232 4.83 -2.10 -16.63
N ARG A 233 3.63 -1.51 -16.78
CA ARG A 233 2.61 -1.37 -15.74
C ARG A 233 1.28 -0.82 -16.28
N LYS A 234 0.21 -1.00 -15.51
CA LYS A 234 -1.09 -0.33 -15.68
C LYS A 234 -1.11 0.97 -14.86
N ASP A 235 -1.11 2.12 -15.53
CA ASP A 235 -1.19 3.44 -14.86
C ASP A 235 -2.49 4.16 -15.22
N GLY A 236 -2.48 4.86 -16.37
CA GLY A 236 -3.63 5.59 -16.87
C GLY A 236 -4.57 4.64 -17.59
N VAL A 237 -5.86 4.85 -17.42
CA VAL A 237 -6.90 4.04 -18.06
C VAL A 237 -7.92 4.97 -18.69
N ILE A 238 -8.27 4.72 -19.95
CA ILE A 238 -9.36 5.42 -20.63
C ILE A 238 -10.34 4.42 -21.23
N SER A 239 -11.61 4.83 -21.34
CA SER A 239 -12.58 4.11 -22.15
C SER A 239 -12.28 4.35 -23.63
N LYS A 240 -12.06 3.28 -24.39
CA LYS A 240 -11.75 3.32 -25.81
C LYS A 240 -12.24 2.06 -26.51
N GLU A 241 -13.26 2.24 -27.34
CA GLU A 241 -13.86 1.16 -28.12
C GLU A 241 -12.81 0.47 -29.03
N GLY A 242 -12.89 -0.85 -29.13
CA GLY A 242 -11.98 -1.65 -29.96
C GLY A 242 -10.61 -1.94 -29.34
N VAL A 243 -10.37 -1.52 -28.10
CA VAL A 243 -9.21 -1.92 -27.29
C VAL A 243 -9.63 -2.94 -26.23
N THR A 244 -8.76 -3.89 -25.94
CA THR A 244 -8.95 -4.84 -24.84
C THR A 244 -7.66 -4.98 -24.07
N SER A 245 -7.67 -4.70 -22.78
CA SER A 245 -6.48 -4.70 -21.93
C SER A 245 -6.52 -5.80 -20.89
N ALA A 246 -5.35 -6.17 -20.35
CA ALA A 246 -5.22 -6.95 -19.12
C ALA A 246 -3.90 -6.59 -18.43
#